data_AF-A0A8D1ZCJ8-F1
#
_entry.id   AF-A0A8D1ZCJ8-F1
#
_cell.length_a   1.000
_cell.length_b   1.000
_cell.length_c   1.000
_cell.angle_alpha   90.00
_cell.angle_beta   90.00
_cell.angle_gamma   90.00
#
_symmetry.space_group_name_H-M   'P 1'
#
loop_
_entity.id
_entity.type
_entity.pdbx_description
1 polymer ?
#
loop_
_entity_poly.entity_id
_entity_poly.type
_entity_poly.pdbx_seq_one_letter_code
_entity_poly.pdbx_strand_id
1 'polypeptide(L)'
;REQALVSLRQGLQHPETQQTFIRLEGSIRTLVGLLTSNQALLQLGAARCLHELSHSEQSAVAEACLPATSYLLTYLSGHSADFIELCLYTLGNLIVESEAVRRQLLPQGIVPALAACIQSPHLTVLEALGYALAQLLQAKEAPEKIIPSVLGSTLPQHMLQLLQPGPKLSLGVAVEFAWCLHYIICSQVNNALLITHGALSTLGLLLLDLAGAVQRTEDAGLELLACPVLRCLSNLLTEAAVEAVGVHPQLRDERVVAALFILLDFFLQKQPSLLPEGLWLLNNLTANSPSFCTSLLSLDLTEPLLQLLSVS
;
A
#
# COMPACT_ATOMS: atom_id res chain seq x y z
N ARG A 1 -0.99 -26.59 -26.78
CA ARG A 1 -0.94 -25.14 -26.47
C ARG A 1 -0.60 -24.90 -25.01
N GLU A 2 -1.24 -25.59 -24.06
CA GLU A 2 -0.93 -25.48 -22.62
C GLU A 2 0.54 -25.75 -22.28
N GLN A 3 1.11 -26.88 -22.74
CA GLN A 3 2.54 -27.20 -22.53
C GLN A 3 3.47 -26.11 -23.09
N ALA A 4 3.11 -25.50 -24.23
CA ALA A 4 3.89 -24.42 -24.82
C ALA A 4 3.85 -23.14 -23.97
N LEU A 5 2.72 -22.84 -23.32
CA LEU A 5 2.62 -21.73 -22.36
C LEU A 5 3.48 -22.00 -21.12
N VAL A 6 3.54 -23.24 -20.63
CA VAL A 6 4.42 -23.61 -19.51
C VAL A 6 5.89 -23.39 -19.87
N SER A 7 6.33 -23.87 -21.04
CA SER A 7 7.70 -23.65 -21.51
C SER A 7 7.99 -22.17 -21.78
N LEU A 8 7.04 -21.43 -22.34
CA LEU A 8 7.18 -19.99 -22.56
C LEU A 8 7.35 -19.25 -21.23
N ARG A 9 6.49 -19.54 -20.24
CA ARG A 9 6.58 -18.95 -18.90
C ARG A 9 7.96 -19.16 -18.28
N GLN A 10 8.50 -20.38 -18.33
CA GLN A 10 9.85 -20.68 -17.84
C GLN A 10 10.91 -19.85 -18.55
N GLY A 11 10.81 -19.73 -19.89
CA GLY A 11 11.72 -18.90 -20.65
C GLY A 11 11.64 -17.41 -20.29
N LEU A 12 10.43 -16.90 -20.03
CA LEU A 12 10.16 -15.49 -19.70
C LEU A 12 10.68 -15.07 -18.31
N GLN A 13 11.22 -16.00 -17.52
CA GLN A 13 11.97 -15.67 -16.30
C GLN A 13 13.33 -15.03 -16.61
N HIS A 14 13.79 -15.10 -17.86
CA HIS A 14 15.07 -14.54 -18.30
C HIS A 14 14.88 -13.25 -19.11
N PRO A 15 15.55 -12.14 -18.76
CA PRO A 15 15.41 -10.86 -19.45
C PRO A 15 15.70 -10.91 -20.97
N GLU A 16 16.67 -11.73 -21.42
CA GLU A 16 16.98 -11.85 -22.84
C GLU A 16 15.82 -12.49 -23.62
N THR A 17 15.14 -13.45 -23.01
CA THR A 17 13.96 -14.10 -23.60
C THR A 17 12.78 -13.15 -23.64
N GLN A 18 12.56 -12.36 -22.59
CA GLN A 18 11.52 -11.32 -22.58
C GLN A 18 11.72 -10.35 -23.75
N GLN A 19 12.94 -9.82 -23.91
CA GLN A 19 13.31 -8.92 -25.00
C GLN A 19 13.12 -9.55 -26.39
N THR A 20 13.55 -10.80 -26.54
CA THR A 20 13.36 -11.53 -27.80
C THR A 20 11.89 -11.76 -28.10
N PHE A 21 11.10 -12.11 -27.08
CA PHE A 21 9.69 -12.39 -27.20
C PHE A 21 8.90 -11.14 -27.63
N ILE A 22 9.13 -9.98 -27.00
CA ILE A 22 8.39 -8.75 -27.36
C ILE A 22 8.72 -8.24 -28.77
N ARG A 23 9.90 -8.60 -29.33
CA ARG A 23 10.31 -8.24 -30.70
C ARG A 23 9.77 -9.20 -31.76
N LEU A 24 9.33 -10.39 -31.36
CA LEU A 24 8.77 -11.37 -32.28
C LEU A 24 7.39 -10.90 -32.76
N GLU A 25 7.22 -10.78 -34.08
CA GLU A 25 5.99 -10.28 -34.67
C GLU A 25 4.77 -11.12 -34.25
N GLY A 26 3.76 -10.45 -33.68
CA GLY A 26 2.50 -11.09 -33.28
C GLY A 26 2.57 -11.92 -31.99
N SER A 27 3.69 -11.95 -31.27
CA SER A 27 3.84 -12.71 -30.01
C SER A 27 2.86 -12.24 -28.93
N ILE A 28 2.86 -10.94 -28.62
CA ILE A 28 1.93 -10.30 -27.67
C ILE A 28 0.49 -10.48 -28.12
N ARG A 29 0.19 -10.25 -29.40
CA ARG A 29 -1.16 -10.43 -29.94
C ARG A 29 -1.67 -11.86 -29.73
N THR A 30 -0.80 -12.85 -29.94
CA THR A 30 -1.13 -14.26 -29.69
C THR A 30 -1.39 -14.50 -28.22
N LEU A 31 -0.55 -13.94 -27.34
CA LEU A 31 -0.73 -14.07 -25.89
C LEU A 31 -2.04 -13.44 -25.41
N VAL A 32 -2.40 -12.27 -25.92
CA VAL A 32 -3.69 -11.60 -25.67
C VAL A 32 -4.86 -12.45 -26.18
N GLY A 33 -4.74 -13.05 -27.36
CA GLY A 33 -5.77 -13.97 -27.87
C GLY A 33 -5.97 -15.23 -27.01
N LEU A 34 -4.91 -15.69 -26.33
CA LEU A 34 -5.01 -16.79 -25.37
C LEU A 34 -5.58 -16.31 -24.03
N LEU A 35 -5.23 -15.10 -23.59
CA LEU A 35 -5.78 -14.45 -22.41
C LEU A 35 -7.31 -14.26 -22.50
N THR A 36 -7.84 -14.02 -23.70
CA THR A 36 -9.28 -13.85 -23.96
C THR A 36 -9.98 -15.14 -24.41
N SER A 37 -9.29 -16.28 -24.32
CA SER A 37 -9.87 -17.58 -24.64
C SER A 37 -10.97 -17.98 -23.67
N ASN A 38 -11.95 -18.75 -24.15
CA ASN A 38 -12.94 -19.41 -23.31
C ASN A 38 -12.41 -20.66 -22.57
N GLN A 39 -11.14 -21.03 -22.78
CA GLN A 39 -10.50 -22.15 -22.10
C GLN A 39 -9.73 -21.65 -20.88
N ALA A 40 -10.24 -21.93 -19.68
CA ALA A 40 -9.69 -21.44 -18.42
C ALA A 40 -8.18 -21.74 -18.26
N LEU A 41 -7.71 -22.92 -18.68
CA LEU A 41 -6.30 -23.29 -18.60
C LEU A 41 -5.41 -22.46 -19.55
N LEU A 42 -5.89 -22.14 -20.75
CA LEU A 42 -5.16 -21.28 -21.68
C LEU A 42 -5.15 -19.82 -21.20
N GLN A 43 -6.29 -19.34 -20.69
CA GLN A 43 -6.41 -18.01 -20.11
C GLN A 43 -5.45 -17.84 -18.91
N LEU A 44 -5.45 -18.78 -17.98
CA LEU A 44 -4.54 -18.77 -16.82
C LEU A 44 -3.08 -18.87 -17.25
N GLY A 45 -2.76 -19.76 -18.20
CA GLY A 45 -1.40 -19.89 -18.73
C GLY A 45 -0.92 -18.60 -19.39
N ALA A 46 -1.78 -17.91 -20.14
CA ALA A 46 -1.46 -16.64 -20.76
C ALA A 46 -1.25 -15.51 -19.75
N ALA A 47 -2.13 -15.42 -18.74
CA ALA A 47 -1.99 -14.46 -17.65
C ALA A 47 -0.68 -14.68 -16.87
N ARG A 48 -0.28 -15.93 -16.62
CA ARG A 48 1.01 -16.24 -15.98
C ARG A 48 2.20 -15.80 -16.82
N CYS A 49 2.17 -15.97 -18.14
CA CYS A 49 3.23 -15.44 -19.01
C CYS A 49 3.30 -13.90 -18.99
N LEU A 50 2.14 -13.21 -18.96
CA LEU A 50 2.09 -11.75 -18.80
C LEU A 50 2.64 -11.32 -17.44
N HIS A 51 2.37 -12.10 -16.39
CA HIS A 51 2.94 -11.87 -15.08
C HIS A 51 4.47 -12.00 -15.09
N GLU A 52 5.05 -13.03 -15.72
CA GLU A 52 6.52 -13.13 -15.87
C GLU A 52 7.09 -11.92 -16.63
N LEU A 53 6.44 -11.48 -17.72
CA LEU A 53 6.83 -10.26 -18.45
C LEU A 53 6.77 -9.00 -17.58
N SER A 54 5.80 -8.92 -16.67
CA SER A 54 5.61 -7.74 -15.82
C SER A 54 6.75 -7.52 -14.82
N HIS A 55 7.56 -8.53 -14.51
CA HIS A 55 8.73 -8.39 -13.63
C HIS A 55 9.93 -7.70 -14.30
N SER A 56 9.84 -7.38 -15.59
CA SER A 56 10.92 -6.70 -16.32
C SER A 56 11.07 -5.25 -15.88
N GLU A 57 12.26 -4.85 -15.46
CA GLU A 57 12.64 -3.44 -15.19
C GLU A 57 12.76 -2.56 -16.45
N GLN A 58 12.49 -3.12 -17.63
CA GLN A 58 12.57 -2.43 -18.90
C GLN A 58 11.18 -1.95 -19.36
N SER A 59 10.95 -0.63 -19.42
CA SER A 59 9.68 -0.02 -19.85
C SER A 59 9.17 -0.57 -21.19
N ALA A 60 10.06 -0.91 -22.13
CA ALA A 60 9.69 -1.49 -23.42
C ALA A 60 8.90 -2.81 -23.30
N VAL A 61 9.19 -3.64 -22.28
CA VAL A 61 8.46 -4.89 -22.01
C VAL A 61 7.09 -4.59 -21.42
N ALA A 62 7.01 -3.64 -20.48
CA ALA A 62 5.74 -3.20 -19.91
C ALA A 62 4.83 -2.56 -20.98
N GLU A 63 5.39 -1.72 -21.85
CA GLU A 63 4.70 -1.12 -22.99
C GLU A 63 4.23 -2.16 -24.01
N ALA A 64 5.03 -3.20 -24.26
CA ALA A 64 4.60 -4.32 -25.10
C ALA A 64 3.35 -5.03 -24.52
N CYS A 65 3.13 -4.98 -23.20
CA CYS A 65 1.96 -5.56 -22.55
C CYS A 65 0.71 -4.66 -22.58
N LEU A 66 0.79 -3.41 -23.08
CA LEU A 66 -0.35 -2.48 -23.17
C LEU A 66 -1.65 -3.10 -23.74
N PRO A 67 -1.61 -3.92 -24.81
CA PRO A 67 -2.84 -4.50 -25.36
C PRO A 67 -3.54 -5.50 -24.43
N ALA A 68 -2.85 -6.00 -23.38
CA ALA A 68 -3.40 -6.94 -22.41
C ALA A 68 -4.07 -6.24 -21.21
N THR A 69 -3.71 -5.00 -20.90
CA THR A 69 -4.06 -4.37 -19.61
C THR A 69 -5.56 -4.13 -19.44
N SER A 70 -6.29 -3.83 -20.51
CA SER A 70 -7.76 -3.69 -20.47
C SER A 70 -8.48 -4.99 -20.12
N TYR A 71 -7.94 -6.14 -20.55
CA TYR A 71 -8.48 -7.45 -20.22
C TYR A 71 -8.14 -7.84 -18.78
N LEU A 72 -6.90 -7.61 -18.34
CA LEU A 72 -6.50 -7.81 -16.95
C LEU A 72 -7.38 -6.98 -16.01
N LEU A 73 -7.66 -5.72 -16.37
CA LEU A 73 -8.58 -4.85 -15.64
C LEU A 73 -10.01 -5.41 -15.60
N THR A 74 -10.52 -5.92 -16.73
CA THR A 74 -11.86 -6.52 -16.79
C THR A 74 -11.98 -7.73 -15.87
N TYR A 75 -10.94 -8.56 -15.79
CA TYR A 75 -10.94 -9.79 -14.98
C TYR A 75 -10.91 -9.55 -13.47
N LEU A 76 -10.66 -8.32 -13.02
CA LEU A 76 -10.81 -7.94 -11.63
C LEU A 76 -12.26 -8.07 -11.12
N SER A 77 -13.24 -8.03 -12.04
CA SER A 77 -14.66 -8.30 -11.75
C SER A 77 -15.05 -9.79 -11.77
N GLY A 78 -14.07 -10.69 -11.94
CA GLY A 78 -14.28 -12.13 -12.00
C GLY A 78 -14.64 -12.77 -10.65
N HIS A 79 -14.67 -14.11 -10.63
CA HIS A 79 -15.03 -14.88 -9.43
C HIS A 79 -13.88 -15.71 -8.84
N SER A 80 -12.74 -15.80 -9.53
CA SER A 80 -11.60 -16.59 -9.07
C SER A 80 -10.60 -15.70 -8.33
N ALA A 81 -10.46 -15.89 -7.02
CA ALA A 81 -9.55 -15.12 -6.17
C ALA A 81 -8.10 -15.19 -6.69
N ASP A 82 -7.58 -16.39 -6.93
CA ASP A 82 -6.22 -16.61 -7.46
C ASP A 82 -5.97 -15.89 -8.80
N PHE A 83 -7.01 -15.82 -9.64
CA PHE A 83 -6.89 -15.17 -10.94
C PHE A 83 -6.96 -13.64 -10.84
N ILE A 84 -7.80 -13.12 -9.95
CA ILE A 84 -7.87 -11.69 -9.64
C ILE A 84 -6.54 -11.24 -9.02
N GLU A 85 -6.02 -11.99 -8.05
CA GLU A 85 -4.72 -11.75 -7.42
C GLU A 85 -3.60 -11.69 -8.46
N LEU A 86 -3.52 -12.67 -9.36
CA LEU A 86 -2.55 -12.67 -10.45
C LEU A 86 -2.69 -11.44 -11.35
N CYS A 87 -3.92 -11.05 -11.70
CA CYS A 87 -4.18 -9.85 -12.50
C CYS A 87 -3.74 -8.57 -11.78
N LEU A 88 -4.00 -8.46 -10.48
CA LEU A 88 -3.63 -7.30 -9.66
C LEU A 88 -2.12 -7.13 -9.56
N TYR A 89 -1.38 -8.19 -9.23
CA TYR A 89 0.09 -8.12 -9.21
C TYR A 89 0.67 -7.80 -10.59
N THR A 90 0.14 -8.42 -11.65
CA THR A 90 0.56 -8.12 -13.02
C THR A 90 0.31 -6.64 -13.37
N LEU A 91 -0.85 -6.08 -13.02
CA LEU A 91 -1.15 -4.66 -13.24
C LEU A 91 -0.24 -3.75 -12.41
N GLY A 92 -0.04 -4.05 -11.13
CA GLY A 92 0.84 -3.27 -10.24
C GLY A 92 2.27 -3.18 -10.78
N ASN A 93 2.83 -4.31 -11.20
CA ASN A 93 4.15 -4.39 -11.83
C ASN A 93 4.23 -3.55 -13.12
N LEU A 94 3.21 -3.61 -13.98
CA LEU A 94 3.20 -2.81 -15.22
C LEU A 94 3.01 -1.31 -14.96
N ILE A 95 2.29 -0.94 -13.89
CA ILE A 95 2.03 0.45 -13.50
C ILE A 95 3.31 1.15 -13.06
N VAL A 96 4.17 0.49 -12.27
CA VAL A 96 5.41 1.10 -11.77
C VAL A 96 6.39 1.38 -12.90
N GLU A 97 6.52 0.43 -13.84
CA GLU A 97 7.54 0.50 -14.90
C GLU A 97 7.18 1.43 -16.06
N SER A 98 5.90 1.72 -16.32
CA SER A 98 5.49 2.45 -17.54
C SER A 98 4.44 3.53 -17.33
N GLU A 99 4.81 4.78 -17.66
CA GLU A 99 3.86 5.90 -17.73
C GLU A 99 2.79 5.67 -18.80
N ALA A 100 3.13 5.01 -19.92
CA ALA A 100 2.16 4.70 -20.97
C ALA A 100 1.06 3.77 -20.46
N VAL A 101 1.42 2.78 -19.62
CA VAL A 101 0.45 1.89 -18.96
C VAL A 101 -0.49 2.68 -18.06
N ARG A 102 0.05 3.58 -17.22
CA ARG A 102 -0.78 4.45 -16.36
C ARG A 102 -1.72 5.35 -17.17
N ARG A 103 -1.21 6.00 -18.21
CA ARG A 103 -2.00 6.85 -19.12
C ARG A 103 -3.14 6.08 -19.81
N GLN A 104 -2.97 4.79 -20.07
CA GLN A 104 -4.03 3.94 -20.64
C GLN A 104 -5.03 3.48 -19.58
N LEU A 105 -4.56 3.03 -18.42
CA LEU A 105 -5.41 2.45 -17.37
C LEU A 105 -6.31 3.47 -16.66
N LEU A 106 -5.85 4.71 -16.50
CA LEU A 106 -6.62 5.78 -15.85
C LEU A 106 -7.97 6.04 -16.54
N PRO A 107 -8.04 6.37 -17.84
CA PRO A 107 -9.32 6.54 -18.54
C PRO A 107 -10.12 5.24 -18.69
N GLN A 108 -9.48 4.07 -18.57
CA GLN A 108 -10.17 2.77 -18.56
C GLN A 108 -10.83 2.43 -17.22
N GLY A 109 -10.66 3.25 -16.19
CA GLY A 109 -11.35 3.09 -14.92
C GLY A 109 -10.64 2.17 -13.92
N ILE A 110 -9.30 2.17 -13.89
CA ILE A 110 -8.54 1.42 -12.87
C ILE A 110 -8.96 1.77 -11.43
N VAL A 111 -9.19 3.04 -11.10
CA VAL A 111 -9.59 3.45 -9.74
C VAL A 111 -10.98 2.88 -9.37
N PRO A 112 -12.04 3.04 -10.20
CA PRO A 112 -13.31 2.35 -9.98
C PRO A 112 -13.19 0.83 -9.85
N ALA A 113 -12.34 0.18 -10.64
CA ALA A 113 -12.15 -1.28 -10.57
C ALA A 113 -11.52 -1.70 -9.22
N LEU A 114 -10.47 -1.00 -8.77
CA LEU A 114 -9.87 -1.23 -7.45
C LEU A 114 -10.88 -0.96 -6.33
N ALA A 115 -11.68 0.10 -6.45
CA ALA A 115 -12.74 0.42 -5.49
C ALA A 115 -13.83 -0.66 -5.39
N ALA A 116 -14.08 -1.41 -6.47
CA ALA A 116 -14.95 -2.58 -6.43
C ALA A 116 -14.24 -3.80 -5.79
N CYS A 117 -12.97 -4.03 -6.14
CA CYS A 117 -12.21 -5.17 -5.63
C CYS A 117 -11.93 -5.13 -4.13
N ILE A 118 -11.93 -3.96 -3.50
CA ILE A 118 -11.69 -3.84 -2.05
C ILE A 118 -12.80 -4.49 -1.22
N GLN A 119 -13.93 -4.81 -1.82
CA GLN A 119 -15.02 -5.58 -1.21
C GLN A 119 -14.76 -7.10 -1.17
N SER A 120 -13.64 -7.56 -1.75
CA SER A 120 -13.30 -8.98 -1.80
C SER A 120 -13.17 -9.57 -0.39
N PRO A 121 -13.75 -10.75 -0.13
CA PRO A 121 -13.57 -11.45 1.15
C PRO A 121 -12.19 -12.13 1.25
N HIS A 122 -11.41 -12.16 0.17
CA HIS A 122 -10.14 -12.87 0.10
C HIS A 122 -8.96 -11.96 0.43
N LEU A 123 -8.24 -12.29 1.50
CA LEU A 123 -7.11 -11.49 1.97
C LEU A 123 -6.01 -11.33 0.93
N THR A 124 -5.71 -12.38 0.14
CA THR A 124 -4.68 -12.30 -0.91
C THR A 124 -5.05 -11.33 -2.03
N VAL A 125 -6.34 -11.22 -2.36
CA VAL A 125 -6.85 -10.20 -3.29
C VAL A 125 -6.72 -8.80 -2.70
N LEU A 126 -7.03 -8.62 -1.41
CA LEU A 126 -6.91 -7.32 -0.74
C LEU A 126 -5.44 -6.86 -0.65
N GLU A 127 -4.52 -7.78 -0.38
CA GLU A 127 -3.08 -7.50 -0.36
C GLU A 127 -2.58 -7.11 -1.76
N ALA A 128 -2.89 -7.92 -2.78
CA ALA A 128 -2.51 -7.60 -4.17
C ALA A 128 -3.14 -6.28 -4.66
N LEU A 129 -4.34 -5.94 -4.20
CA LEU A 129 -5.01 -4.67 -4.49
C LEU A 129 -4.26 -3.51 -3.85
N GLY A 130 -3.93 -3.63 -2.57
CA GLY A 130 -3.15 -2.63 -1.85
C GLY A 130 -1.80 -2.39 -2.54
N TYR A 131 -1.12 -3.46 -2.94
CA TYR A 131 0.11 -3.37 -3.73
C TYR A 131 -0.10 -2.59 -5.05
N ALA A 132 -1.09 -2.98 -5.87
CA ALA A 132 -1.34 -2.32 -7.14
C ALA A 132 -1.74 -0.84 -6.98
N LEU A 133 -2.50 -0.51 -5.92
CA LEU A 133 -2.85 0.86 -5.57
C LEU A 133 -1.62 1.65 -5.11
N ALA A 134 -0.74 1.08 -4.30
CA ALA A 134 0.50 1.70 -3.86
C ALA A 134 1.42 2.03 -5.05
N GLN A 135 1.53 1.13 -6.04
CA GLN A 135 2.28 1.42 -7.28
C GLN A 135 1.67 2.60 -8.06
N LEU A 136 0.35 2.70 -8.10
CA LEU A 136 -0.34 3.79 -8.77
C LEU A 136 -0.16 5.13 -8.04
N LEU A 137 -0.17 5.12 -6.70
CA LEU A 137 -0.02 6.31 -5.85
C LEU A 137 1.40 6.87 -5.81
N GLN A 138 2.42 6.05 -6.08
CA GLN A 138 3.82 6.49 -6.15
C GLN A 138 4.16 7.25 -7.45
N ALA A 139 3.28 7.24 -8.44
CA ALA A 139 3.51 7.93 -9.70
C ALA A 139 3.69 9.44 -9.49
N LYS A 140 4.58 10.07 -10.26
CA LYS A 140 4.86 11.52 -10.14
C LYS A 140 3.61 12.37 -10.38
N GLU A 141 2.76 11.91 -11.29
CA GLU A 141 1.48 12.52 -11.63
C GLU A 141 0.34 12.20 -10.65
N ALA A 142 0.59 11.39 -9.61
CA ALA A 142 -0.45 10.93 -8.70
C ALA A 142 -1.17 12.05 -7.95
N PRO A 143 -0.50 13.08 -7.39
CA PRO A 143 -1.18 14.18 -6.70
C PRO A 143 -2.22 14.91 -7.56
N GLU A 144 -1.93 15.05 -8.85
CA GLU A 144 -2.79 15.80 -9.78
C GLU A 144 -3.87 14.94 -10.43
N LYS A 145 -3.56 13.68 -10.79
CA LYS A 145 -4.42 12.86 -11.67
C LYS A 145 -5.06 11.65 -11.01
N ILE A 146 -4.48 11.15 -9.91
CA ILE A 146 -4.83 9.85 -9.34
C ILE A 146 -5.46 10.02 -7.97
N ILE A 147 -4.78 10.72 -7.07
CA ILE A 147 -5.20 10.91 -5.69
C ILE A 147 -6.58 11.58 -5.59
N PRO A 148 -6.92 12.62 -6.38
CA PRO A 148 -8.28 13.17 -6.37
C PRO A 148 -9.36 12.13 -6.73
N SER A 149 -9.08 11.24 -7.69
CA SER A 149 -10.01 10.16 -8.05
C SER A 149 -10.12 9.09 -6.97
N VAL A 150 -9.00 8.76 -6.29
CA VAL A 150 -8.99 7.80 -5.17
C VAL A 150 -9.79 8.38 -4.00
N LEU A 151 -9.55 9.63 -3.63
CA LEU A 151 -10.26 10.32 -2.56
C LEU A 151 -11.76 10.50 -2.84
N GLY A 152 -12.14 10.67 -4.11
CA GLY A 152 -13.54 10.72 -4.54
C GLY A 152 -14.24 9.36 -4.62
N SER A 153 -13.54 8.25 -4.37
CA SER A 153 -14.09 6.89 -4.42
C SER A 153 -14.43 6.35 -3.01
N THR A 154 -14.81 5.08 -2.93
CA THR A 154 -15.02 4.38 -1.66
C THR A 154 -13.72 3.84 -1.04
N LEU A 155 -12.58 3.93 -1.74
CA LEU A 155 -11.30 3.39 -1.27
C LEU A 155 -10.87 3.95 0.09
N PRO A 156 -10.89 5.27 0.37
CA PRO A 156 -10.38 5.81 1.62
C PRO A 156 -11.09 5.24 2.85
N GLN A 157 -12.43 5.11 2.82
CA GLN A 157 -13.18 4.57 3.94
C GLN A 157 -12.91 3.08 4.14
N HIS A 158 -12.82 2.29 3.06
CA HIS A 158 -12.52 0.86 3.17
C HIS A 158 -11.09 0.59 3.62
N MET A 159 -10.11 1.39 3.16
CA MET A 159 -8.74 1.32 3.65
C MET A 159 -8.69 1.55 5.17
N LEU A 160 -9.38 2.57 5.67
CA LEU A 160 -9.47 2.84 7.11
C LEU A 160 -10.21 1.73 7.88
N GLN A 161 -11.22 1.10 7.28
CA GLN A 161 -11.89 -0.06 7.89
C GLN A 161 -10.98 -1.28 7.98
N LEU A 162 -10.20 -1.57 6.93
CA LEU A 162 -9.25 -2.68 6.90
C LEU A 162 -8.07 -2.49 7.85
N LEU A 163 -7.78 -1.25 8.24
CA LEU A 163 -6.76 -0.89 9.22
C LEU A 163 -7.29 -0.81 10.66
N GLN A 164 -8.58 -1.04 10.90
CA GLN A 164 -9.10 -1.09 12.27
C GLN A 164 -8.47 -2.27 13.02
N PRO A 165 -7.93 -2.06 14.23
CA PRO A 165 -7.42 -3.14 15.06
C PRO A 165 -8.48 -4.17 15.39
N GLY A 166 -8.08 -5.44 15.43
CA GLY A 166 -8.95 -6.53 15.83
C GLY A 166 -8.46 -7.89 15.37
N PRO A 167 -9.14 -8.98 15.78
CA PRO A 167 -8.71 -10.36 15.50
C PRO A 167 -8.71 -10.73 14.01
N LYS A 168 -9.31 -9.89 13.15
CA LYS A 168 -9.38 -10.10 11.69
C LYS A 168 -8.36 -9.27 10.91
N LEU A 169 -7.57 -8.43 11.59
CA LEU A 169 -6.54 -7.62 10.94
C LEU A 169 -5.48 -8.57 10.37
N SER A 170 -5.25 -8.47 9.06
CA SER A 170 -4.16 -9.19 8.38
C SER A 170 -2.96 -8.27 8.25
N LEU A 171 -1.79 -8.71 8.70
CA LEU A 171 -0.57 -7.90 8.66
C LEU A 171 -0.20 -7.49 7.23
N GLY A 172 -0.23 -8.42 6.27
CA GLY A 172 0.10 -8.12 4.87
C GLY A 172 -0.85 -7.07 4.26
N VAL A 173 -2.15 -7.26 4.45
CA VAL A 173 -3.18 -6.29 4.01
C VAL A 173 -2.99 -4.92 4.68
N ALA A 174 -2.70 -4.91 5.98
CA ALA A 174 -2.49 -3.68 6.73
C ALA A 174 -1.24 -2.92 6.25
N VAL A 175 -0.13 -3.63 5.97
CA VAL A 175 1.09 -3.03 5.42
C VAL A 175 0.78 -2.31 4.12
N GLU A 176 0.15 -3.00 3.16
CA GLU A 176 -0.14 -2.44 1.85
C GLU A 176 -1.06 -1.20 1.92
N PHE A 177 -2.13 -1.24 2.72
CA PHE A 177 -3.03 -0.11 2.85
C PHE A 177 -2.47 1.03 3.71
N ALA A 178 -1.60 0.76 4.67
CA ALA A 178 -0.89 1.81 5.40
C ALA A 178 0.07 2.56 4.47
N TRP A 179 0.77 1.86 3.55
CA TRP A 179 1.58 2.52 2.51
C TRP A 179 0.72 3.33 1.53
N CYS A 180 -0.44 2.80 1.12
CA CYS A 180 -1.38 3.58 0.31
C CYS A 180 -1.80 4.89 1.02
N LEU A 181 -2.16 4.82 2.31
CA LEU A 181 -2.46 6.02 3.09
C LEU A 181 -1.25 6.96 3.17
N HIS A 182 -0.05 6.43 3.39
CA HIS A 182 1.16 7.23 3.44
C HIS A 182 1.37 8.04 2.16
N TYR A 183 1.28 7.42 0.99
CA TYR A 183 1.44 8.12 -0.29
C TYR A 183 0.36 9.18 -0.54
N ILE A 184 -0.87 8.92 -0.11
CA ILE A 184 -1.94 9.93 -0.17
C ILE A 184 -1.61 11.10 0.78
N ILE A 185 -1.29 10.80 2.04
CA ILE A 185 -1.08 11.82 3.07
C ILE A 185 0.15 12.67 2.79
N CYS A 186 1.27 12.06 2.39
CA CYS A 186 2.49 12.80 2.08
C CYS A 186 2.37 13.66 0.81
N SER A 187 1.39 13.38 -0.05
CA SER A 187 1.09 14.23 -1.21
C SER A 187 0.44 15.58 -0.83
N GLN A 188 -0.09 15.69 0.40
CA GLN A 188 -0.78 16.88 0.92
C GLN A 188 -2.08 17.21 0.16
N VAL A 189 -2.63 16.27 -0.61
CA VAL A 189 -3.87 16.47 -1.36
C VAL A 189 -5.06 16.13 -0.47
N ASN A 190 -5.74 17.16 0.06
CA ASN A 190 -7.01 17.05 0.79
C ASN A 190 -6.97 16.07 1.99
N ASN A 191 -5.95 16.19 2.83
CA ASN A 191 -5.82 15.37 4.05
C ASN A 191 -6.95 15.63 5.07
N ALA A 192 -7.57 16.81 5.04
CA ALA A 192 -8.78 17.13 5.81
C ALA A 192 -9.92 16.12 5.59
N LEU A 193 -10.06 15.57 4.37
CA LEU A 193 -11.03 14.51 4.08
C LEU A 193 -10.71 13.22 4.82
N LEU A 194 -9.44 12.79 4.84
CA LEU A 194 -9.01 11.59 5.58
C LEU A 194 -9.19 11.77 7.09
N ILE A 195 -8.86 12.96 7.61
CA ILE A 195 -9.10 13.31 9.02
C ILE A 195 -10.59 13.21 9.35
N THR A 196 -11.47 13.74 8.48
CA THR A 196 -12.93 13.67 8.65
C THR A 196 -13.45 12.23 8.63
N HIS A 197 -12.81 11.34 7.85
CA HIS A 197 -13.11 9.90 7.88
C HIS A 197 -12.52 9.14 9.08
N GLY A 198 -11.85 9.82 10.01
CA GLY A 198 -11.30 9.19 11.22
C GLY A 198 -9.93 8.55 11.02
N ALA A 199 -9.11 9.05 10.08
CA ALA A 199 -7.75 8.53 9.87
C ALA A 199 -6.88 8.62 11.13
N LEU A 200 -6.87 9.77 11.82
CA LEU A 200 -6.09 9.96 13.06
C LEU A 200 -6.49 8.97 14.16
N SER A 201 -7.79 8.75 14.39
CA SER A 201 -8.26 7.80 15.39
C SER A 201 -7.93 6.36 15.02
N THR A 202 -8.11 5.99 13.75
CA THR A 202 -7.82 4.64 13.23
C THR A 202 -6.34 4.31 13.38
N LEU A 203 -5.47 5.19 12.89
CA LEU A 203 -4.02 5.01 12.95
C LEU A 203 -3.50 5.05 14.39
N GLY A 204 -4.10 5.88 15.25
CA GLY A 204 -3.78 5.91 16.67
C GLY A 204 -4.11 4.59 17.38
N LEU A 205 -5.29 4.03 17.12
CA LEU A 205 -5.66 2.71 17.64
C LEU A 205 -4.74 1.61 17.09
N LEU A 206 -4.37 1.69 15.80
CA LEU A 206 -3.44 0.75 15.18
C LEU A 206 -2.04 0.83 15.81
N LEU A 207 -1.57 2.02 16.17
CA LEU A 207 -0.31 2.18 16.91
C LEU A 207 -0.35 1.50 18.28
N LEU A 208 -1.48 1.61 19.00
CA LEU A 208 -1.66 0.93 20.29
C LEU A 208 -1.64 -0.60 20.13
N ASP A 209 -2.34 -1.12 19.10
CA ASP A 209 -2.37 -2.55 18.81
C ASP A 209 -1.00 -3.09 18.40
N LEU A 210 -0.27 -2.35 17.57
CA LEU A 210 1.12 -2.64 17.19
C LEU A 210 2.03 -2.74 18.42
N ALA A 211 1.96 -1.77 19.34
CA ALA A 211 2.75 -1.81 20.57
C ALA A 211 2.40 -3.05 21.42
N GLY A 212 1.12 -3.38 21.54
CA GLY A 212 0.68 -4.60 22.22
C GLY A 212 1.08 -5.89 21.49
N ALA A 213 1.19 -5.88 20.16
CA ALA A 213 1.67 -7.02 19.37
C ALA A 213 3.17 -7.23 19.61
N VAL A 214 3.98 -6.18 19.53
CA VAL A 214 5.43 -6.21 19.81
C VAL A 214 5.76 -6.80 21.19
N GLN A 215 4.92 -6.56 22.20
CA GLN A 215 5.11 -7.15 23.53
C GLN A 215 4.74 -8.64 23.63
N ARG A 216 3.92 -9.14 22.71
CA ARG A 216 3.39 -10.53 22.70
C ARG A 216 4.14 -11.47 21.77
N THR A 217 4.74 -10.93 20.71
CA THR A 217 5.40 -11.71 19.66
C THR A 217 6.78 -11.14 19.35
N GLU A 218 7.73 -12.03 19.03
CA GLU A 218 9.04 -11.66 18.48
C GLU A 218 8.98 -11.52 16.95
N ASP A 219 7.78 -11.46 16.36
CA ASP A 219 7.55 -11.53 14.90
C ASP A 219 8.38 -10.53 14.10
N ALA A 220 9.03 -11.05 13.07
CA ALA A 220 9.69 -10.27 12.04
C ALA A 220 8.62 -9.65 11.11
N GLY A 221 8.68 -8.34 10.89
CA GLY A 221 7.82 -7.65 9.91
C GLY A 221 6.84 -6.64 10.51
N LEU A 222 6.70 -6.52 11.83
CA LEU A 222 5.87 -5.47 12.44
C LEU A 222 6.41 -4.06 12.12
N GLU A 223 7.72 -3.94 11.92
CA GLU A 223 8.39 -2.72 11.46
C GLU A 223 7.90 -2.25 10.08
N LEU A 224 7.47 -3.18 9.21
CA LEU A 224 6.95 -2.87 7.87
C LEU A 224 5.60 -2.13 7.94
N LEU A 225 4.80 -2.42 8.97
CA LEU A 225 3.54 -1.73 9.24
C LEU A 225 3.76 -0.47 10.08
N ALA A 226 4.65 -0.52 11.07
CA ALA A 226 4.86 0.60 11.97
C ALA A 226 5.40 1.85 11.23
N CYS A 227 6.31 1.67 10.27
CA CYS A 227 6.87 2.78 9.49
C CYS A 227 5.80 3.65 8.79
N PRO A 228 4.92 3.11 7.91
CA PRO A 228 3.90 3.93 7.28
C PRO A 228 2.88 4.48 8.29
N VAL A 229 2.55 3.77 9.37
CA VAL A 229 1.64 4.28 10.42
C VAL A 229 2.22 5.51 11.11
N LEU A 230 3.48 5.46 11.54
CA LEU A 230 4.19 6.59 12.16
C LEU A 230 4.21 7.80 11.20
N ARG A 231 4.59 7.58 9.94
CA ARG A 231 4.63 8.64 8.92
C ARG A 231 3.25 9.24 8.64
N CYS A 232 2.20 8.43 8.60
CA CYS A 232 0.83 8.93 8.42
C CYS A 232 0.41 9.81 9.59
N LEU A 233 0.59 9.33 10.83
CA LEU A 233 0.25 10.09 12.04
C LEU A 233 1.03 11.41 12.12
N SER A 234 2.33 11.38 11.88
CA SER A 234 3.18 12.57 11.96
C SER A 234 2.77 13.63 10.94
N ASN A 235 2.49 13.24 9.69
CA ASN A 235 2.03 14.18 8.66
C ASN A 235 0.65 14.77 9.03
N LEU A 236 -0.33 13.92 9.36
CA LEU A 236 -1.69 14.37 9.69
C LEU A 236 -1.73 15.29 10.92
N LEU A 237 -0.92 15.03 11.95
CA LEU A 237 -0.83 15.89 13.13
C LEU A 237 -0.25 17.26 12.81
N THR A 238 0.71 17.33 11.87
CA THR A 238 1.29 18.61 11.43
C THR A 238 0.22 19.51 10.79
N GLU A 239 -0.62 18.94 9.92
CA GLU A 239 -1.66 19.69 9.21
C GLU A 239 -2.88 19.98 10.08
N ALA A 240 -3.31 19.04 10.93
CA ALA A 240 -4.42 19.24 11.85
C ALA A 240 -4.17 20.39 12.84
N ALA A 241 -2.90 20.67 13.16
CA ALA A 241 -2.52 21.82 13.98
C ALA A 241 -2.71 23.17 13.24
N VAL A 242 -2.59 23.18 11.91
CA VAL A 242 -2.75 24.38 11.07
C VAL A 242 -4.22 24.70 10.83
N GLU A 243 -5.08 23.69 10.72
CA GLU A 243 -6.53 23.84 10.44
C GLU A 243 -7.40 24.06 11.70
N ALA A 244 -6.81 24.24 12.88
CA ALA A 244 -7.46 24.27 14.19
C ALA A 244 -8.33 25.52 14.48
N VAL A 245 -9.23 25.88 13.57
CA VAL A 245 -10.42 26.72 13.82
C VAL A 245 -11.70 25.85 13.86
N GLY A 246 -11.60 24.53 13.58
CA GLY A 246 -12.73 23.61 13.51
C GLY A 246 -12.59 22.35 14.39
N VAL A 247 -13.73 21.88 14.91
CA VAL A 247 -13.92 20.69 15.75
C VAL A 247 -13.60 19.41 14.96
N HIS A 248 -12.33 19.11 14.73
CA HIS A 248 -11.92 17.80 14.20
C HIS A 248 -11.59 16.83 15.35
N PRO A 249 -11.94 15.54 15.24
CA PRO A 249 -11.58 14.54 16.23
C PRO A 249 -10.06 14.33 16.21
N GLN A 250 -9.38 15.06 17.09
CA GLN A 250 -7.95 14.95 17.31
C GLN A 250 -7.61 13.58 17.93
N LEU A 251 -6.42 13.06 17.62
CA LEU A 251 -5.83 11.98 18.40
C LEU A 251 -5.66 12.48 19.84
N ARG A 252 -6.46 11.95 20.77
CA ARG A 252 -6.51 12.38 22.19
C ARG A 252 -6.13 11.29 23.18
N ASP A 253 -5.92 10.07 22.68
CA ASP A 253 -5.61 8.93 23.53
C ASP A 253 -4.16 9.03 24.02
N GLU A 254 -3.98 9.48 25.25
CA GLU A 254 -2.69 9.65 25.93
C GLU A 254 -1.84 8.37 25.96
N ARG A 255 -2.49 7.18 25.88
CA ARG A 255 -1.80 5.88 25.84
C ARG A 255 -0.89 5.74 24.61
N VAL A 256 -1.12 6.54 23.57
CA VAL A 256 -0.27 6.61 22.38
C VAL A 256 1.17 6.93 22.75
N VAL A 257 1.41 7.75 23.77
CA VAL A 257 2.77 8.08 24.23
C VAL A 257 3.47 6.81 24.75
N ALA A 258 2.82 6.04 25.63
CA ALA A 258 3.38 4.79 26.13
C ALA A 258 3.62 3.77 25.00
N ALA A 259 2.66 3.62 24.08
CA ALA A 259 2.77 2.75 22.93
C ALA A 259 3.95 3.12 22.03
N LEU A 260 4.18 4.42 21.81
CA LEU A 260 5.30 4.91 21.03
C LEU A 260 6.65 4.54 21.66
N PHE A 261 6.79 4.62 22.98
CA PHE A 261 8.03 4.21 23.66
C PHE A 261 8.28 2.70 23.60
N ILE A 262 7.22 1.88 23.67
CA ILE A 262 7.32 0.43 23.43
C ILE A 262 7.85 0.15 22.02
N LEU A 263 7.33 0.87 21.02
CA LEU A 263 7.78 0.73 19.63
C LEU A 263 9.22 1.24 19.44
N LEU A 264 9.61 2.34 20.08
CA LEU A 264 10.97 2.88 20.02
C LEU A 264 11.99 1.89 20.60
N ASP A 265 11.70 1.26 21.73
CA ASP A 265 12.56 0.19 22.29
C ASP A 265 12.67 -1.01 21.33
N PHE A 266 11.55 -1.42 20.74
CA PHE A 266 11.54 -2.46 19.70
C PHE A 266 12.40 -2.09 18.48
N PHE A 267 12.28 -0.86 17.97
CA PHE A 267 13.10 -0.38 16.85
C PHE A 267 14.58 -0.32 17.21
N LEU A 268 14.93 0.11 18.43
CA LEU A 268 16.31 0.14 18.89
C LEU A 268 16.97 -1.25 18.79
N GLN A 269 16.21 -2.31 19.05
CA GLN A 269 16.72 -3.69 18.98
C GLN A 269 16.66 -4.30 17.56
N LYS A 270 15.65 -3.97 16.77
CA LYS A 270 15.34 -4.66 15.50
C LYS A 270 15.63 -3.84 14.25
N GLN A 271 15.29 -2.55 14.25
CA GLN A 271 15.41 -1.67 13.08
C GLN A 271 15.69 -0.21 13.51
N PRO A 272 16.92 0.12 13.95
CA PRO A 272 17.23 1.45 14.50
C PRO A 272 16.97 2.61 13.53
N SER A 273 16.97 2.35 12.22
CA SER A 273 16.65 3.36 11.20
C SER A 273 15.23 3.93 11.30
N LEU A 274 14.33 3.31 12.07
CA LEU A 274 12.97 3.80 12.31
C LEU A 274 12.83 4.68 13.56
N LEU A 275 13.87 4.77 14.40
CA LEU A 275 13.87 5.66 15.56
C LEU A 275 13.52 7.13 15.21
N PRO A 276 14.06 7.71 14.11
CA PRO A 276 13.71 9.08 13.72
C PRO A 276 12.21 9.26 13.43
N GLU A 277 11.54 8.26 12.87
CA GLU A 277 10.11 8.32 12.56
C GLU A 277 9.25 8.36 13.83
N GLY A 278 9.64 7.57 14.84
CA GLY A 278 8.97 7.57 16.14
C GLY A 278 9.23 8.87 16.92
N LEU A 279 10.46 9.38 16.91
CA LEU A 279 10.79 10.65 17.54
C LEU A 279 10.10 11.85 16.86
N TRP A 280 9.96 11.81 15.54
CA TRP A 280 9.19 12.80 14.80
C TRP A 280 7.72 12.81 15.23
N LEU A 281 7.10 11.64 15.37
CA LEU A 281 5.74 11.53 15.91
C LEU A 281 5.65 12.08 17.34
N LEU A 282 6.61 11.73 18.21
CA LEU A 282 6.63 12.21 19.59
C LEU A 282 6.72 13.74 19.67
N ASN A 283 7.58 14.34 18.84
CA ASN A 283 7.69 15.79 18.72
C ASN A 283 6.34 16.40 18.33
N ASN A 284 5.66 15.85 17.32
CA ASN A 284 4.38 16.39 16.85
C ASN A 284 3.25 16.21 17.87
N LEU A 285 3.23 15.10 18.62
CA LEU A 285 2.29 14.89 19.72
C LEU A 285 2.48 15.92 20.83
N THR A 286 3.74 16.25 21.18
CA THR A 286 4.06 17.13 22.31
C THR A 286 4.10 18.61 21.96
N ALA A 287 4.25 18.97 20.68
CA ALA A 287 4.51 20.34 20.22
C ALA A 287 3.52 21.41 20.71
N ASN A 288 2.25 21.06 21.01
CA ASN A 288 1.25 21.99 21.56
C ASN A 288 0.18 21.27 22.41
N SER A 289 0.53 20.15 23.06
CA SER A 289 -0.44 19.33 23.79
C SER A 289 -0.05 19.13 25.26
N PRO A 290 -0.64 19.90 26.19
CA PRO A 290 -0.39 19.72 27.62
C PRO A 290 -0.71 18.32 28.13
N SER A 291 -1.72 17.64 27.56
CA SER A 291 -2.08 16.26 27.93
C SER A 291 -0.97 15.27 27.57
N PHE A 292 -0.44 15.32 26.35
CA PHE A 292 0.65 14.43 25.94
C PHE A 292 1.95 14.74 26.68
N CYS A 293 2.26 16.02 26.94
CA CYS A 293 3.40 16.39 27.79
C CYS A 293 3.24 15.86 29.22
N THR A 294 2.05 15.97 29.81
CA THR A 294 1.75 15.44 31.14
C THR A 294 1.87 13.91 31.17
N SER A 295 1.42 13.24 30.12
CA SER A 295 1.55 11.79 29.96
C SER A 295 3.01 11.36 29.93
N LEU A 296 3.85 12.03 29.15
CA LEU A 296 5.30 11.76 29.07
C LEU A 296 5.97 11.90 30.45
N LEU A 297 5.66 12.98 31.17
CA LEU A 297 6.24 13.25 32.49
C LEU A 297 5.73 12.27 33.56
N SER A 298 4.43 11.97 33.58
CA SER A 298 3.82 11.09 34.58
C SER A 298 4.17 9.60 34.40
N LEU A 299 4.61 9.21 33.20
CA LEU A 299 5.11 7.87 32.90
C LEU A 299 6.64 7.74 33.04
N ASP A 300 7.33 8.78 33.55
CA ASP A 300 8.78 8.82 33.72
C ASP A 300 9.58 8.56 32.42
N LEU A 301 9.02 8.92 31.27
CA LEU A 301 9.60 8.63 29.95
C LEU A 301 10.69 9.63 29.50
N THR A 302 11.07 10.57 30.38
CA THR A 302 12.10 11.59 30.07
C THR A 302 13.49 10.98 29.97
N GLU A 303 13.87 10.09 30.90
CA GLU A 303 15.16 9.41 30.86
C GLU A 303 15.28 8.46 29.65
N PRO A 304 14.30 7.58 29.36
CA PRO A 304 14.28 6.80 28.14
C PRO A 304 14.43 7.65 26.87
N LEU A 305 13.79 8.82 26.80
CA LEU A 305 13.91 9.73 25.67
C LEU A 305 15.35 10.23 25.49
N LEU A 306 16.00 10.65 26.57
CA LEU A 306 17.39 11.12 26.53
C LEU A 306 18.35 10.02 26.07
N GLN A 307 18.11 8.77 26.50
CA GLN A 307 18.89 7.62 26.04
C GLN A 307 18.71 7.39 24.54
N LEU A 308 17.47 7.42 24.03
CA LEU A 308 17.19 7.27 22.61
C LEU A 308 17.86 8.36 21.77
N LEU A 309 17.81 9.63 22.21
CA LEU A 309 18.44 10.75 21.50
C LEU A 309 19.97 10.61 21.36
N SER A 310 20.63 9.85 22.22
CA SER A 310 22.08 9.61 22.13
C SER A 310 22.48 8.61 21.04
N VAL A 311 21.52 7.83 20.53
CA VAL A 311 21.71 6.77 19.54
C VAL A 311 20.90 6.98 18.25
N SER A 312 20.18 8.10 18.17
CA SER A 312 19.34 8.50 17.02
C SER A 312 20.11 9.27 15.96
#